data_AF-A0A059DAY9-F1
#
_entry.id   AF-A0A059DAY9-F1
#
_cell.length_a   1.000
_cell.length_b   1.000
_cell.length_c   1.000
_cell.angle_alpha   90.00
_cell.angle_beta   90.00
_cell.angle_gamma   90.00
#
_symmetry.space_group_name_H-M   'P 1'
#
loop_
_entity.id
_entity.type
_entity.pdbx_description
1 polymer ?
#
loop_
_entity_poly.entity_id
_entity_poly.type
_entity_poly.pdbx_seq_one_letter_code
_entity_poly.pdbx_strand_id
1 'polypeptide(L)'
;MLRSILRAGAATATSKCRRPRLDPISSPTRAAAVLQSHLYLSTKNTKSALTKANKKAKSKGGKADDASSAAADEHDAASSDGARAQRLALDEKDPSLDVGPGGRPLFTSAPSLSQLTRRDACSYFKLSIDKLKEVLPEGLPAGMEKEFEDSMRSAVLVRQSFLDLRDNFRRIVDPPMFSDGKGPKVRKQIVLDGPVSCGKSIALAMLVHWARDEGWLVFYAPRGREWTHGGFFYKNPQTGFWDTPLQAEKILKDFRKWNASHLKKLPCQIYDPIPLGEGAGVGWMKGVDSMTMPEGSTLDDLVKTGIDHSHAAVGVLVRLRKELSLVKDIPVLIAIDQVRNTLRFPFYLAIRLIFLLRQIDITSCGFHSC
;
A
#
# COMPACT_ATOMS: atom_id res chain seq x y z
N MET A 1 -70.36 11.16 -10.11
CA MET A 1 -69.00 10.66 -9.81
C MET A 1 -68.52 9.80 -10.97
N LEU A 2 -67.21 9.80 -11.23
CA LEU A 2 -66.60 9.74 -12.55
C LEU A 2 -66.70 8.41 -13.33
N ARG A 3 -66.71 8.60 -14.66
CA ARG A 3 -66.74 7.63 -15.75
C ARG A 3 -65.44 6.84 -15.90
N SER A 4 -65.58 5.58 -16.28
CA SER A 4 -64.59 4.73 -16.94
C SER A 4 -64.81 4.75 -18.47
N ILE A 5 -63.77 4.39 -19.26
CA ILE A 5 -63.77 3.47 -20.44
C ILE A 5 -62.71 3.82 -21.54
N LEU A 6 -62.09 2.73 -22.09
CA LEU A 6 -61.28 2.52 -23.33
C LEU A 6 -59.78 2.88 -23.28
N ARG A 7 -58.76 2.01 -23.49
CA ARG A 7 -58.44 0.77 -24.27
C ARG A 7 -57.89 1.02 -25.69
N ALA A 8 -56.64 0.53 -25.87
CA ALA A 8 -55.94 0.01 -27.07
C ALA A 8 -55.34 0.96 -28.15
N GLY A 9 -54.16 0.56 -28.66
CA GLY A 9 -53.66 0.94 -29.99
C GLY A 9 -52.12 0.92 -30.15
N ALA A 10 -51.56 -0.18 -30.64
CA ALA A 10 -50.18 -0.30 -31.10
C ALA A 10 -50.03 0.22 -32.54
N ALA A 11 -48.89 0.83 -32.87
CA ALA A 11 -48.46 1.01 -34.27
C ALA A 11 -46.93 1.01 -34.39
N THR A 12 -46.46 0.09 -35.23
CA THR A 12 -45.12 -0.10 -35.76
C THR A 12 -44.73 0.99 -36.76
N ALA A 13 -43.48 1.46 -36.73
CA ALA A 13 -42.86 2.12 -37.89
C ALA A 13 -41.37 1.79 -37.99
N THR A 14 -41.02 0.97 -38.98
CA THR A 14 -39.67 0.76 -39.50
C THR A 14 -39.22 1.96 -40.33
N SER A 15 -38.01 2.48 -40.12
CA SER A 15 -37.32 3.25 -41.17
C SER A 15 -35.81 2.95 -41.18
N LYS A 16 -35.28 2.77 -42.38
CA LYS A 16 -33.91 2.39 -42.73
C LYS A 16 -33.02 3.63 -42.84
N CYS A 17 -31.76 3.44 -42.43
CA CYS A 17 -30.52 3.93 -43.06
C CYS A 17 -30.26 5.45 -43.12
N ARG A 18 -29.18 5.89 -42.45
CA ARG A 18 -27.98 6.46 -43.11
C ARG A 18 -26.90 6.81 -42.09
N ARG A 19 -25.70 6.25 -42.29
CA ARG A 19 -24.43 6.75 -41.72
C ARG A 19 -23.99 7.99 -42.50
N PRO A 20 -23.35 8.96 -41.83
CA PRO A 20 -22.19 9.67 -42.37
C PRO A 20 -21.00 9.44 -41.44
N ARG A 21 -19.96 8.73 -41.89
CA ARG A 21 -18.71 9.28 -42.45
C ARG A 21 -17.97 10.22 -41.49
N LEU A 22 -16.89 9.67 -40.94
CA LEU A 22 -15.76 10.35 -40.34
C LEU A 22 -15.04 11.18 -41.41
N ASP A 23 -14.77 12.45 -41.11
CA ASP A 23 -13.67 13.21 -41.68
C ASP A 23 -12.82 13.76 -40.51
N PRO A 24 -11.47 13.64 -40.56
CA PRO A 24 -10.58 14.11 -39.51
C PRO A 24 -10.15 15.55 -39.78
N ILE A 25 -10.41 16.46 -38.83
CA ILE A 25 -9.91 17.84 -38.91
C ILE A 25 -8.74 18.01 -37.96
N SER A 26 -7.57 18.10 -38.61
CA SER A 26 -6.39 18.93 -38.32
C SER A 26 -6.26 19.61 -36.95
N SER A 27 -5.10 19.36 -36.37
CA SER A 27 -4.43 20.15 -35.32
C SER A 27 -4.28 21.64 -35.66
N PRO A 28 -4.19 22.50 -34.63
CA PRO A 28 -3.42 23.73 -34.72
C PRO A 28 -2.20 23.73 -33.77
N THR A 29 -1.04 23.94 -34.38
CA THR A 29 0.24 24.28 -33.77
C THR A 29 0.27 25.76 -33.38
N ARG A 30 0.76 26.08 -32.18
CA ARG A 30 1.46 27.33 -31.73
C ARG A 30 1.39 27.39 -30.20
N ALA A 31 2.36 27.84 -29.43
CA ALA A 31 3.74 28.27 -29.62
C ALA A 31 4.34 28.28 -28.21
N ALA A 32 5.47 27.61 -27.97
CA ALA A 32 6.15 27.69 -26.67
C ALA A 32 7.30 28.70 -26.80
N ALA A 33 7.10 29.86 -26.17
CA ALA A 33 8.13 30.87 -26.00
C ALA A 33 9.21 30.38 -25.03
N VAL A 34 10.44 30.71 -25.39
CA VAL A 34 11.70 30.46 -24.71
C VAL A 34 11.79 31.28 -23.42
N LEU A 35 12.22 30.64 -22.33
CA LEU A 35 12.93 31.29 -21.22
C LEU A 35 13.92 30.27 -20.60
N GLN A 36 15.20 30.42 -20.99
CA GLN A 36 16.40 30.01 -20.24
C GLN A 36 16.47 30.89 -18.96
N SER A 37 17.11 30.60 -17.83
CA SER A 37 18.09 29.64 -17.30
C SER A 37 18.02 29.80 -15.76
N HIS A 38 18.43 28.88 -14.87
CA HIS A 38 19.83 28.60 -14.53
C HIS A 38 19.96 27.39 -13.56
N LEU A 39 20.86 26.48 -13.95
CA LEU A 39 21.92 25.83 -13.17
C LEU A 39 21.58 25.08 -11.86
N TYR A 40 21.70 23.75 -11.92
CA TYR A 40 22.25 22.94 -10.83
C TYR A 40 23.31 21.97 -11.35
N LEU A 41 24.43 21.92 -10.64
CA LEU A 41 25.63 21.15 -10.93
C LEU A 41 25.34 19.64 -10.98
N SER A 42 25.85 18.98 -12.03
CA SER A 42 25.82 17.53 -12.24
C SER A 42 27.23 16.96 -12.07
N THR A 43 27.48 16.21 -11.00
CA THR A 43 28.64 15.33 -10.87
C THR A 43 28.37 14.00 -11.57
N LYS A 44 28.96 13.83 -12.76
CA LYS A 44 28.96 12.58 -13.52
C LYS A 44 29.84 11.54 -12.81
N ASN A 45 29.31 10.35 -12.57
CA ASN A 45 30.11 9.19 -12.20
C ASN A 45 29.94 8.10 -13.28
N THR A 46 30.82 8.12 -14.27
CA THR A 46 30.98 7.07 -15.28
C THR A 46 31.84 5.95 -14.69
N LYS A 47 31.22 4.80 -14.40
CA LYS A 47 31.95 3.53 -14.18
C LYS A 47 31.87 2.70 -15.46
N SER A 48 32.95 2.69 -16.24
CA SER A 48 33.22 1.69 -17.26
C SER A 48 33.99 0.52 -16.64
N ALA A 49 33.54 -0.69 -16.95
CA ALA A 49 34.13 -1.95 -16.57
C ALA A 49 35.47 -2.19 -17.26
N LEU A 50 36.44 -2.84 -16.58
CA LEU A 50 37.38 -3.76 -17.21
C LEU A 50 38.07 -4.66 -16.18
N THR A 51 38.38 -5.86 -16.67
CA THR A 51 38.65 -7.14 -16.01
C THR A 51 40.13 -7.40 -15.69
N LYS A 52 40.33 -8.29 -14.70
CA LYS A 52 41.54 -9.07 -14.32
C LYS A 52 42.71 -9.14 -15.34
N ALA A 53 43.96 -8.98 -14.86
CA ALA A 53 44.96 -10.08 -14.77
C ALA A 53 46.37 -9.65 -14.28
N ASN A 54 46.94 -10.51 -13.40
CA ASN A 54 48.35 -10.96 -13.25
C ASN A 54 49.52 -10.13 -12.66
N LYS A 55 49.97 -10.60 -11.47
CA LYS A 55 51.30 -11.15 -11.06
C LYS A 55 52.62 -10.42 -11.41
N LYS A 56 53.36 -10.01 -10.35
CA LYS A 56 54.75 -10.40 -9.92
C LYS A 56 55.29 -9.32 -8.94
N ALA A 57 55.54 -9.61 -7.66
CA ALA A 57 56.68 -10.28 -7.02
C ALA A 57 57.96 -9.42 -6.86
N LYS A 58 58.38 -9.26 -5.58
CA LYS A 58 59.77 -9.12 -5.04
C LYS A 58 60.43 -7.73 -5.22
N SER A 59 61.12 -7.07 -4.27
CA SER A 59 61.55 -7.28 -2.87
C SER A 59 62.28 -6.02 -2.37
N LYS A 60 62.40 -5.85 -1.03
CA LYS A 60 63.48 -5.19 -0.24
C LYS A 60 63.99 -3.81 -0.73
N GLY A 61 64.01 -2.73 0.03
CA GLY A 61 63.86 -2.48 1.47
C GLY A 61 64.72 -1.26 1.83
N GLY A 62 64.23 -0.39 2.72
CA GLY A 62 65.04 0.63 3.41
C GLY A 62 64.34 1.98 3.64
N LYS A 63 63.83 2.17 4.87
CA LYS A 63 63.72 3.41 5.73
C LYS A 63 63.48 4.78 5.06
N ALA A 64 62.61 5.67 5.55
CA ALA A 64 61.95 5.82 6.84
C ALA A 64 60.74 6.79 6.72
N ASP A 65 59.91 6.79 7.76
CA ASP A 65 59.02 7.87 8.23
C ASP A 65 57.70 8.11 7.46
N ASP A 66 56.57 7.76 8.09
CA ASP A 66 55.59 8.73 8.64
C ASP A 66 54.14 8.20 8.66
N ALA A 67 53.43 8.57 9.72
CA ALA A 67 51.98 8.69 9.91
C ALA A 67 51.03 7.54 9.49
N SER A 68 50.48 6.92 10.55
CA SER A 68 49.10 6.44 10.68
C SER A 68 48.05 7.03 9.73
N SER A 69 47.24 6.20 9.08
CA SER A 69 45.78 6.37 8.99
C SER A 69 45.13 5.24 8.17
N ALA A 70 44.64 4.22 8.85
CA ALA A 70 43.72 3.24 8.24
C ALA A 70 42.60 2.82 9.22
N ALA A 71 42.24 3.71 10.14
CA ALA A 71 41.22 3.46 11.16
C ALA A 71 40.27 4.65 11.41
N ALA A 72 40.25 5.67 10.53
CA ALA A 72 39.46 6.89 10.74
C ALA A 72 38.01 6.81 10.21
N ASP A 73 37.71 5.91 9.27
CA ASP A 73 36.44 6.01 8.53
C ASP A 73 35.18 5.54 9.27
N GLU A 74 35.28 4.72 10.33
CA GLU A 74 34.10 4.30 11.11
C GLU A 74 33.86 5.16 12.36
N HIS A 75 34.91 5.76 12.93
CA HIS A 75 34.78 6.59 14.13
C HIS A 75 34.37 8.05 13.81
N ASP A 76 34.75 8.59 12.65
CA ASP A 76 34.36 9.96 12.25
C ASP A 76 32.91 10.05 11.77
N ALA A 77 32.35 9.00 11.15
CA ALA A 77 30.97 8.98 10.70
C ALA A 77 29.97 9.03 11.88
N ALA A 78 30.24 8.25 12.94
CA ALA A 78 29.41 8.24 14.15
C ALA A 78 29.46 9.58 14.92
N SER A 79 30.61 10.25 14.93
CA SER A 79 30.78 11.59 15.50
C SER A 79 30.02 12.66 14.68
N SER A 80 30.09 12.55 13.36
CA SER A 80 29.38 13.42 12.40
C SER A 80 27.86 13.30 12.50
N ASP A 81 27.33 12.08 12.59
CA ASP A 81 25.89 11.85 12.69
C ASP A 81 25.33 12.32 14.04
N GLY A 82 26.07 12.11 15.14
CA GLY A 82 25.71 12.65 16.45
C GLY A 82 25.66 14.18 16.46
N ALA A 83 26.64 14.84 15.85
CA ALA A 83 26.67 16.29 15.71
C ALA A 83 25.52 16.81 14.83
N ARG A 84 25.20 16.10 13.75
CA ARG A 84 24.07 16.44 12.86
C ARG A 84 22.73 16.28 13.57
N ALA A 85 22.51 15.20 14.31
CA ALA A 85 21.29 14.99 15.09
C ALA A 85 21.07 16.10 16.14
N GLN A 86 22.14 16.51 16.85
CA GLN A 86 22.08 17.61 17.80
C GLN A 86 21.70 18.93 17.14
N ARG A 87 22.27 19.25 15.96
CA ARG A 87 21.89 20.44 15.18
C ARG A 87 20.43 20.40 14.76
N LEU A 88 19.95 19.27 14.24
CA LEU A 88 18.55 19.12 13.83
C LEU A 88 17.57 19.31 14.99
N ALA A 89 17.95 18.91 16.21
CA ALA A 89 17.16 19.11 17.42
C ALA A 89 17.16 20.57 17.92
N LEU A 90 18.23 21.32 17.65
CA LEU A 90 18.26 22.77 17.88
C LEU A 90 17.39 23.49 16.83
N ASP A 91 17.50 23.10 15.57
CA ASP A 91 16.72 23.67 14.48
C ASP A 91 15.21 23.49 14.70
N GLU A 92 14.79 22.35 15.28
CA GLU A 92 13.39 22.10 15.58
C GLU A 92 12.81 23.07 16.64
N LYS A 93 13.67 23.65 17.48
CA LYS A 93 13.28 24.65 18.48
C LYS A 93 13.25 26.07 17.94
N ASP A 94 13.75 26.30 16.71
CA ASP A 94 13.80 27.61 16.08
C ASP A 94 12.68 27.77 15.03
N PRO A 95 11.59 28.49 15.34
CA PRO A 95 10.49 28.72 14.41
C PRO A 95 10.90 29.51 13.16
N SER A 96 12.01 30.25 13.21
CA SER A 96 12.48 31.03 12.06
C SER A 96 12.98 30.15 10.90
N LEU A 97 13.27 28.88 11.18
CA LEU A 97 13.68 27.88 10.19
C LEU A 97 12.48 27.16 9.55
N ASP A 98 11.26 27.39 10.03
CA ASP A 98 10.01 26.84 9.47
C ASP A 98 9.53 27.66 8.26
N VAL A 99 10.41 27.79 7.25
CA VAL A 99 10.13 28.55 6.04
C VAL A 99 10.30 27.66 4.82
N GLY A 100 9.17 27.33 4.21
CA GLY A 100 9.05 26.58 2.96
C GLY A 100 8.99 27.47 1.71
N PRO A 101 8.84 26.84 0.53
CA PRO A 101 8.80 27.54 -0.75
C PRO A 101 7.68 28.59 -0.80
N GLY A 102 8.02 29.81 -1.22
CA GLY A 102 7.06 30.91 -1.32
C GLY A 102 6.64 31.53 0.02
N GLY A 103 7.46 31.39 1.07
CA GLY A 103 7.23 32.00 2.39
C GLY A 103 6.13 31.34 3.21
N ARG A 104 5.70 30.13 2.81
CA ARG A 104 4.74 29.31 3.57
C ARG A 104 5.49 28.49 4.62
N PRO A 105 4.83 28.06 5.71
CA PRO A 105 5.45 27.13 6.67
C PRO A 105 5.97 25.86 5.99
N LEU A 106 7.14 25.38 6.40
CA LEU A 106 7.70 24.11 5.95
C LEU A 106 6.93 22.93 6.54
N PHE A 107 6.47 23.06 7.79
CA PHE A 107 5.63 22.08 8.48
C PHE A 107 4.17 22.52 8.53
N THR A 108 3.26 21.55 8.47
CA THR A 108 1.83 21.82 8.69
C THR A 108 1.53 21.99 10.18
N SER A 109 0.59 22.87 10.49
CA SER A 109 0.04 23.07 11.83
C SER A 109 -1.07 22.08 12.18
N ALA A 110 -1.48 21.22 11.24
CA ALA A 110 -2.55 20.26 11.46
C ALA A 110 -2.14 19.20 12.51
N PRO A 111 -2.95 18.95 13.55
CA PRO A 111 -2.66 17.95 14.58
C PRO A 111 -2.92 16.50 14.13
N SER A 112 -3.68 16.28 13.05
CA SER A 112 -4.04 14.94 12.57
C SER A 112 -4.16 14.86 11.05
N LEU A 113 -4.02 13.65 10.50
CA LEU A 113 -4.14 13.42 9.06
C LEU A 113 -5.55 13.73 8.53
N SER A 114 -6.58 13.66 9.38
CA SER A 114 -7.97 13.98 9.00
C SER A 114 -8.17 15.46 8.69
N GLN A 115 -7.43 16.33 9.38
CA GLN A 115 -7.54 17.79 9.27
C GLN A 115 -6.70 18.40 8.14
N LEU A 116 -5.83 17.61 7.49
CA LEU A 116 -5.03 18.09 6.37
C LEU A 116 -5.93 18.53 5.21
N THR A 117 -5.60 19.66 4.59
CA THR A 117 -6.32 20.22 3.45
C THR A 117 -5.40 20.29 2.22
N ARG A 118 -5.97 20.65 1.06
CA ARG A 118 -5.17 20.93 -0.15
C ARG A 118 -4.17 22.09 0.02
N ARG A 119 -4.32 22.93 1.06
CA ARG A 119 -3.39 24.02 1.35
C ARG A 119 -2.10 23.50 2.01
N ASP A 120 -2.20 22.38 2.72
CA ASP A 120 -1.07 21.69 3.38
C ASP A 120 -0.27 20.84 2.39
N ALA A 121 -0.66 20.79 1.11
CA ALA A 121 0.12 20.12 0.09
C ALA A 121 1.52 20.73 -0.02
N CYS A 122 2.54 19.87 -0.17
CA CYS A 122 3.95 20.23 -0.21
C CYS A 122 4.51 20.78 1.11
N SER A 123 3.81 20.57 2.23
CA SER A 123 4.35 20.78 3.59
C SER A 123 4.64 19.44 4.28
N TYR A 124 5.51 19.45 5.29
CA TYR A 124 5.86 18.27 6.07
C TYR A 124 4.89 18.09 7.25
N PHE A 125 4.38 16.87 7.40
CA PHE A 125 3.61 16.45 8.58
C PHE A 125 4.54 15.73 9.56
N LYS A 126 4.61 16.23 10.79
CA LYS A 126 5.41 15.62 11.86
C LYS A 126 4.66 14.42 12.44
N LEU A 127 5.34 13.27 12.49
CA LEU A 127 4.84 12.04 13.09
C LEU A 127 5.71 11.70 14.29
N SER A 128 5.10 11.32 15.41
CA SER A 128 5.86 10.70 16.49
C SER A 128 6.10 9.23 16.16
N ILE A 129 7.33 8.75 16.38
CA ILE A 129 7.69 7.34 16.15
C ILE A 129 6.84 6.42 17.04
N ASP A 130 6.50 6.86 18.25
CA ASP A 130 5.68 6.09 19.18
C ASP A 130 4.24 5.94 18.68
N LYS A 131 3.64 7.02 18.16
CA LYS A 131 2.31 6.95 17.52
C LYS A 131 2.36 6.06 16.27
N LEU A 132 3.42 6.13 15.49
CA LEU A 132 3.58 5.25 14.33
C LEU A 132 3.69 3.78 14.71
N LYS A 133 4.37 3.43 15.80
CA LYS A 133 4.44 2.05 16.31
C LYS A 133 3.08 1.55 16.80
N GLU A 134 2.28 2.43 17.39
CA GLU A 134 0.91 2.12 17.82
C GLU A 134 -0.03 1.91 16.62
N VAL A 135 0.05 2.81 15.63
CA VAL A 135 -0.87 2.83 14.48
C VAL A 135 -0.45 1.88 13.35
N LEU A 136 0.86 1.61 13.18
CA LEU A 136 1.41 0.71 12.17
C LEU A 136 2.31 -0.36 12.81
N PRO A 137 1.78 -1.19 13.70
CA PRO A 137 2.54 -2.21 14.38
C PRO A 137 2.91 -3.40 13.46
N GLU A 138 2.33 -3.49 12.26
CA GLU A 138 2.75 -4.42 11.20
C GLU A 138 4.13 -4.09 10.63
N GLY A 139 4.65 -2.89 10.92
CA GLY A 139 5.93 -2.40 10.44
C GLY A 139 5.77 -1.29 9.41
N LEU A 140 6.82 -0.48 9.31
CA LEU A 140 6.89 0.62 8.36
C LEU A 140 7.30 0.09 6.98
N PRO A 141 6.86 0.75 5.90
CA PRO A 141 7.36 0.41 4.58
C PRO A 141 8.84 0.81 4.49
N ALA A 142 9.66 -0.02 3.84
CA ALA A 142 11.12 0.20 3.72
C ALA A 142 11.51 1.59 3.16
N GLY A 143 10.66 2.17 2.31
CA GLY A 143 10.88 3.53 1.80
C GLY A 143 10.72 4.62 2.86
N MET A 144 9.82 4.42 3.83
CA MET A 144 9.62 5.35 4.95
C MET A 144 10.70 5.16 6.02
N GLU A 145 11.09 3.91 6.31
CA GLU A 145 12.23 3.61 7.21
C GLU A 145 13.49 4.33 6.73
N LYS A 146 13.81 4.18 5.44
CA LYS A 146 14.94 4.86 4.81
C LYS A 146 14.81 6.39 4.85
N GLU A 147 13.61 6.94 4.62
CA GLU A 147 13.41 8.40 4.68
C GLU A 147 13.66 8.95 6.09
N PHE A 148 13.27 8.22 7.14
CA PHE A 148 13.52 8.63 8.53
C PHE A 148 14.98 8.47 8.93
N GLU A 149 15.65 7.42 8.46
CA GLU A 149 17.10 7.23 8.66
C GLU A 149 17.89 8.36 7.97
N ASP A 150 17.63 8.62 6.69
CA ASP A 150 18.36 9.60 5.89
C ASP A 150 18.13 11.05 6.40
N SER A 151 16.91 11.36 6.82
CA SER A 151 16.54 12.70 7.31
C SER A 151 16.81 12.91 8.79
N MET A 152 16.98 11.84 9.57
CA MET A 152 16.99 11.82 11.04
C MET A 152 15.78 12.56 11.66
N ARG A 153 14.67 12.62 10.92
CA ARG A 153 13.43 13.26 11.34
C ARG A 153 12.26 12.36 10.98
N SER A 154 11.31 12.24 11.89
CA SER A 154 10.06 11.51 11.66
C SER A 154 9.01 12.42 11.03
N ALA A 155 9.32 13.02 9.88
CA ALA A 155 8.42 13.91 9.16
C ALA A 155 8.24 13.45 7.71
N VAL A 156 7.01 13.50 7.21
CA VAL A 156 6.65 13.02 5.87
C VAL A 156 6.02 14.15 5.07
N LEU A 157 6.40 14.25 3.79
CA LEU A 157 5.81 15.24 2.88
C LEU A 157 4.34 14.92 2.58
N VAL A 158 3.45 15.88 2.83
CA VAL A 158 2.04 15.81 2.45
C VAL A 158 1.93 16.02 0.94
N ARG A 159 1.68 14.94 0.22
CA ARG A 159 1.51 14.96 -1.24
C ARG A 159 0.05 15.17 -1.63
N GLN A 160 -0.16 15.86 -2.75
CA GLN A 160 -1.51 16.03 -3.32
C GLN A 160 -2.19 14.68 -3.59
N SER A 161 -1.42 13.70 -4.07
CA SER A 161 -1.92 12.34 -4.33
C SER A 161 -2.44 11.63 -3.09
N PHE A 162 -1.84 11.86 -1.92
CA PHE A 162 -2.36 11.33 -0.65
C PHE A 162 -3.69 11.99 -0.27
N LEU A 163 -3.78 13.32 -0.41
CA LEU A 163 -5.02 14.05 -0.12
C LEU A 163 -6.17 13.59 -1.03
N ASP A 164 -5.89 13.44 -2.33
CA ASP A 164 -6.88 12.94 -3.29
C ASP A 164 -7.32 11.50 -2.99
N LEU A 165 -6.38 10.65 -2.56
CA LEU A 165 -6.66 9.27 -2.16
C LEU A 165 -7.54 9.23 -0.91
N ARG A 166 -7.16 9.96 0.14
CA ARG A 166 -7.91 10.08 1.40
C ARG A 166 -9.31 10.63 1.15
N ASP A 167 -9.42 11.74 0.41
CA ASP A 167 -10.71 12.38 0.13
C ASP A 167 -11.61 11.49 -0.73
N ASN A 168 -11.04 10.66 -1.62
CA ASN A 168 -11.82 9.65 -2.33
C ASN A 168 -12.44 8.63 -1.36
N PHE A 169 -11.66 8.08 -0.41
CA PHE A 169 -12.17 7.12 0.57
C PHE A 169 -13.15 7.76 1.56
N ARG A 170 -12.91 8.99 1.98
CA ARG A 170 -13.85 9.77 2.81
C ARG A 170 -15.21 9.89 2.13
N ARG A 171 -15.26 10.19 0.82
CA ARG A 171 -16.52 10.29 0.05
C ARG A 171 -17.26 8.95 -0.10
N ILE A 172 -16.59 7.80 0.08
CA ILE A 172 -17.25 6.48 0.06
C ILE A 172 -18.11 6.31 1.31
N VAL A 173 -17.58 6.71 2.45
CA VAL A 173 -18.24 6.55 3.76
C VAL A 173 -19.26 7.67 3.96
N ASP A 174 -18.85 8.92 3.74
CA ASP A 174 -19.69 10.10 3.88
C ASP A 174 -19.81 10.85 2.54
N PRO A 175 -20.78 10.48 1.70
CA PRO A 175 -21.02 11.20 0.45
C PRO A 175 -21.54 12.61 0.73
N PRO A 176 -21.01 13.65 0.05
CA PRO A 176 -21.48 15.01 0.26
C PRO A 176 -22.94 15.16 -0.17
N MET A 177 -23.76 15.84 0.66
CA MET A 177 -25.21 15.99 0.45
C MET A 177 -25.60 16.65 -0.90
N PHE A 178 -24.69 17.38 -1.54
CA PHE A 178 -24.91 18.07 -2.82
C PHE A 178 -23.91 17.58 -3.88
N SER A 179 -24.01 16.32 -4.30
CA SER A 179 -23.29 15.86 -5.50
C SER A 179 -24.22 15.86 -6.70
N ASP A 180 -24.20 16.93 -7.49
CA ASP A 180 -24.95 17.08 -8.75
C ASP A 180 -24.43 16.15 -9.87
N GLY A 181 -24.22 14.86 -9.62
CA GLY A 181 -23.84 13.84 -10.63
C GLY A 181 -22.56 14.10 -11.46
N LYS A 182 -21.94 15.27 -11.33
CA LYS A 182 -20.79 15.81 -12.07
C LYS A 182 -19.51 15.79 -11.22
N GLY A 183 -19.61 15.30 -9.98
CA GLY A 183 -18.45 15.10 -9.11
C GLY A 183 -17.55 13.96 -9.60
N PRO A 184 -16.28 13.91 -9.15
CA PRO A 184 -15.37 12.82 -9.46
C PRO A 184 -16.00 11.47 -9.07
N LYS A 185 -16.02 10.51 -10.00
CA LYS A 185 -16.50 9.15 -9.71
C LYS A 185 -15.65 8.55 -8.59
N VAL A 186 -16.31 8.20 -7.49
CA VAL A 186 -15.67 7.60 -6.33
C VAL A 186 -15.19 6.19 -6.68
N ARG A 187 -13.93 5.89 -6.37
CA ARG A 187 -13.30 4.59 -6.66
C ARG A 187 -13.17 3.76 -5.40
N LYS A 188 -13.82 2.60 -5.34
CA LYS A 188 -13.69 1.64 -4.22
C LYS A 188 -12.39 0.83 -4.26
N GLN A 189 -11.79 0.72 -5.43
CA GLN A 189 -10.62 -0.13 -5.70
C GLN A 189 -9.59 0.72 -6.44
N ILE A 190 -8.40 0.87 -5.85
CA ILE A 190 -7.35 1.76 -6.36
C ILE A 190 -6.03 1.01 -6.33
N VAL A 191 -5.30 1.07 -7.45
CA VAL A 191 -3.90 0.66 -7.51
C VAL A 191 -3.03 1.90 -7.66
N LEU A 192 -2.12 2.08 -6.70
CA LEU A 192 -1.11 3.15 -6.75
C LEU A 192 0.04 2.68 -7.65
N ASP A 193 0.18 3.32 -8.81
CA ASP A 193 1.30 3.06 -9.71
C ASP A 193 2.10 4.33 -10.03
N GLY A 194 3.36 4.14 -10.36
CA GLY A 194 4.30 5.23 -10.66
C GLY A 194 5.76 4.78 -10.57
N PRO A 195 6.69 5.71 -10.87
CA PRO A 195 8.14 5.45 -10.89
C PRO A 195 8.67 4.81 -9.60
N VAL A 196 9.79 4.11 -9.68
CA VAL A 196 10.45 3.56 -8.49
C VAL A 196 10.78 4.72 -7.54
N SER A 197 10.59 4.51 -6.24
CA SER A 197 10.85 5.51 -5.19
C SER A 197 10.01 6.80 -5.25
N CYS A 198 8.88 6.83 -5.97
CA CYS A 198 8.00 8.00 -5.97
C CYS A 198 7.10 8.16 -4.73
N GLY A 199 7.31 7.40 -3.64
CA GLY A 199 6.55 7.56 -2.39
C GLY A 199 5.20 6.85 -2.30
N LYS A 200 4.92 5.86 -3.16
CA LYS A 200 3.65 5.09 -3.13
C LYS A 200 3.41 4.39 -1.79
N SER A 201 4.42 3.69 -1.29
CA SER A 201 4.36 2.95 -0.02
C SER A 201 4.10 3.89 1.16
N ILE A 202 4.72 5.07 1.15
CA ILE A 202 4.51 6.11 2.16
C ILE A 202 3.07 6.62 2.12
N ALA A 203 2.54 6.92 0.94
CA ALA A 203 1.15 7.36 0.78
C ALA A 203 0.14 6.30 1.25
N LEU A 204 0.43 5.01 1.00
CA LEU A 204 -0.40 3.90 1.50
C LEU A 204 -0.33 3.78 3.02
N ALA A 205 0.85 3.90 3.62
CA ALA A 205 1.02 3.88 5.08
C ALA A 205 0.30 5.07 5.75
N MET A 206 0.40 6.27 5.18
CA MET A 206 -0.37 7.44 5.65
C MET A 206 -1.88 7.21 5.54
N LEU A 207 -2.36 6.55 4.48
CA LEU A 207 -3.78 6.22 4.33
C LEU A 207 -4.24 5.25 5.40
N VAL A 208 -3.45 4.22 5.71
CA VAL A 208 -3.73 3.27 6.79
C VAL A 208 -3.77 3.99 8.13
N HIS A 209 -2.80 4.87 8.40
CA HIS A 209 -2.78 5.67 9.61
C HIS A 209 -4.05 6.53 9.76
N TRP A 210 -4.45 7.22 8.68
CA TRP A 210 -5.70 7.98 8.67
C TRP A 210 -6.92 7.08 8.91
N ALA A 211 -7.02 5.93 8.24
CA ALA A 211 -8.16 5.02 8.39
C ALA A 211 -8.31 4.48 9.82
N ARG A 212 -7.19 4.24 10.53
CA ARG A 212 -7.23 3.85 11.95
C ARG A 212 -7.66 4.99 12.86
N ASP A 213 -7.19 6.22 12.61
CA ASP A 213 -7.64 7.41 13.33
C ASP A 213 -9.17 7.60 13.18
N GLU A 214 -9.75 7.23 12.04
CA GLU A 214 -11.20 7.26 11.77
C GLU A 214 -11.96 6.01 12.31
N GLY A 215 -11.27 5.04 12.93
CA GLY A 215 -11.88 3.84 13.51
C GLY A 215 -12.27 2.76 12.50
N TRP A 216 -11.62 2.71 11.33
CA TRP A 216 -11.90 1.68 10.32
C TRP A 216 -11.26 0.34 10.69
N LEU A 217 -11.85 -0.76 10.22
CA LEU A 217 -11.21 -2.07 10.28
C LEU A 217 -10.17 -2.18 9.17
N VAL A 218 -8.88 -2.25 9.53
CA VAL A 218 -7.80 -2.24 8.55
C VAL A 218 -7.07 -3.58 8.48
N PHE A 219 -7.02 -4.14 7.28
CA PHE A 219 -6.15 -5.24 6.91
C PHE A 219 -4.94 -4.65 6.15
N TYR A 220 -3.80 -4.50 6.81
CA TYR A 220 -2.59 -3.92 6.22
C TYR A 220 -1.47 -4.94 6.04
N ALA A 221 -0.84 -4.93 4.86
CA ALA A 221 0.31 -5.77 4.54
C ALA A 221 1.45 -4.93 3.92
N PRO A 222 2.42 -4.44 4.72
CA PRO A 222 3.51 -3.59 4.23
C PRO A 222 4.52 -4.32 3.34
N ARG A 223 4.59 -5.65 3.44
CA ARG A 223 5.55 -6.50 2.70
C ARG A 223 4.82 -7.63 1.95
N GLY A 224 3.93 -7.27 1.02
CA GLY A 224 3.15 -8.26 0.25
C GLY A 224 3.99 -9.26 -0.54
N ARG A 225 5.28 -8.96 -0.81
CA ARG A 225 6.21 -9.91 -1.44
C ARG A 225 6.37 -11.20 -0.62
N GLU A 226 6.39 -11.11 0.71
CA GLU A 226 6.54 -12.27 1.60
C GLU A 226 5.41 -13.29 1.42
N TRP A 227 4.26 -12.88 0.87
CA TRP A 227 3.14 -13.78 0.63
C TRP A 227 3.35 -14.75 -0.52
N THR A 228 4.29 -14.41 -1.40
CA THR A 228 4.52 -15.06 -2.69
C THR A 228 5.88 -15.73 -2.75
N HIS A 229 6.82 -15.30 -1.90
CA HIS A 229 8.19 -15.78 -1.86
C HIS A 229 8.53 -16.29 -0.47
N GLY A 230 9.00 -17.54 -0.40
CA GLY A 230 9.40 -18.18 0.83
C GLY A 230 8.27 -19.00 1.46
N GLY A 231 8.67 -19.97 2.29
CA GLY A 231 7.75 -20.86 3.00
C GLY A 231 7.33 -22.11 2.22
N PHE A 232 6.55 -22.94 2.90
CA PHE A 232 5.96 -24.16 2.36
C PHE A 232 4.74 -23.83 1.49
N PHE A 233 4.70 -24.40 0.28
CA PHE A 233 3.58 -24.28 -0.64
C PHE A 233 3.29 -25.64 -1.29
N TYR A 234 2.02 -25.91 -1.58
CA TYR A 234 1.59 -27.14 -2.23
C TYR A 234 0.46 -26.86 -3.22
N LYS A 235 0.28 -27.74 -4.20
CA LYS A 235 -0.81 -27.62 -5.17
C LYS A 235 -2.03 -28.30 -4.59
N ASN A 236 -3.11 -27.54 -4.42
CA ASN A 236 -4.37 -28.09 -4.00
C ASN A 236 -5.00 -28.88 -5.17
N PRO A 237 -5.21 -30.21 -5.04
CA PRO A 237 -5.78 -31.03 -6.10
C PRO A 237 -7.23 -30.68 -6.41
N GLN A 238 -8.00 -30.19 -5.42
CA GLN A 238 -9.42 -29.86 -5.60
C GLN A 238 -9.60 -28.56 -6.38
N THR A 239 -8.81 -27.53 -6.08
CA THR A 239 -8.98 -26.21 -6.70
C THR A 239 -8.00 -25.93 -7.83
N GLY A 240 -6.96 -26.75 -7.99
CA GLY A 240 -5.90 -26.57 -8.98
C GLY A 240 -4.95 -25.39 -8.69
N PHE A 241 -5.18 -24.65 -7.61
CA PHE A 241 -4.38 -23.51 -7.17
C PHE A 241 -3.31 -23.94 -6.17
N TRP A 242 -2.34 -23.05 -5.93
CA TRP A 242 -1.28 -23.28 -4.98
C TRP A 242 -1.58 -22.58 -3.65
N ASP A 243 -1.49 -23.34 -2.58
CA ASP A 243 -1.85 -22.92 -1.23
C ASP A 243 -0.59 -22.76 -0.38
N THR A 244 -0.58 -21.75 0.49
CA THR A 244 0.56 -21.36 1.34
C THR A 244 0.14 -21.33 2.83
N PRO A 245 0.06 -22.49 3.50
CA PRO A 245 -0.54 -22.60 4.83
C PRO A 245 0.25 -21.86 5.92
N LEU A 246 1.58 -21.94 5.93
CA LEU A 246 2.42 -21.20 6.88
C LEU A 246 2.21 -19.69 6.80
N GLN A 247 2.08 -19.19 5.57
CA GLN A 247 1.92 -17.78 5.32
C GLN A 247 0.51 -17.31 5.64
N ALA A 248 -0.51 -18.14 5.35
CA ALA A 248 -1.88 -17.87 5.77
C ALA A 248 -1.99 -17.78 7.29
N GLU A 249 -1.37 -18.70 8.02
CA GLU A 249 -1.33 -18.69 9.49
C GLU A 249 -0.66 -17.42 10.03
N LYS A 250 0.51 -17.03 9.48
CA LYS A 250 1.19 -15.77 9.83
C LYS A 250 0.28 -14.56 9.64
N ILE A 251 -0.38 -14.48 8.48
CA ILE A 251 -1.33 -13.40 8.16
C ILE A 251 -2.49 -13.36 9.18
N LEU A 252 -3.06 -14.51 9.52
CA LEU A 252 -4.14 -14.61 10.49
C LEU A 252 -3.69 -14.17 11.90
N LYS A 253 -2.49 -14.60 12.33
CA LYS A 253 -1.87 -14.17 13.59
C LYS A 253 -1.69 -12.65 13.65
N ASP A 254 -1.11 -12.06 12.61
CA ASP A 254 -0.87 -10.62 12.52
C ASP A 254 -2.20 -9.85 12.49
N PHE A 255 -3.16 -10.28 11.67
CA PHE A 255 -4.46 -9.63 11.56
C PHE A 255 -5.23 -9.65 12.89
N ARG A 256 -5.22 -10.78 13.60
CA ARG A 256 -5.86 -10.91 14.92
C ARG A 256 -5.19 -10.00 15.95
N LYS A 257 -3.86 -9.96 15.98
CA LYS A 257 -3.09 -9.20 16.97
C LYS A 257 -3.49 -7.72 16.99
N TRP A 258 -3.73 -7.13 15.82
CA TRP A 258 -4.00 -5.69 15.70
C TRP A 258 -5.48 -5.33 15.65
N ASN A 259 -6.35 -6.27 15.27
CA ASN A 259 -7.79 -6.00 15.10
C ASN A 259 -8.70 -6.77 16.08
N ALA A 260 -8.14 -7.42 17.12
CA ALA A 260 -8.89 -8.27 18.04
C ALA A 260 -10.16 -7.62 18.61
N SER A 261 -10.12 -6.34 18.94
CA SER A 261 -11.26 -5.59 19.50
C SER A 261 -12.43 -5.48 18.51
N HIS A 262 -12.14 -5.30 17.22
CA HIS A 262 -13.15 -5.26 16.16
C HIS A 262 -13.67 -6.67 15.83
N LEU A 263 -12.76 -7.65 15.73
CA LEU A 263 -13.11 -9.01 15.32
C LEU A 263 -14.05 -9.73 16.31
N LYS A 264 -13.96 -9.42 17.60
CA LYS A 264 -14.88 -9.94 18.62
C LYS A 264 -16.30 -9.39 18.51
N LYS A 265 -16.47 -8.21 17.91
CA LYS A 265 -17.78 -7.56 17.76
C LYS A 265 -18.51 -7.99 16.49
N LEU A 266 -17.78 -8.54 15.51
CA LEU A 266 -18.30 -8.88 14.21
C LEU A 266 -18.67 -10.38 14.16
N PRO A 267 -19.95 -10.73 13.91
CA PRO A 267 -20.36 -12.12 13.73
C PRO A 267 -19.97 -12.66 12.36
N CYS A 268 -19.78 -13.98 12.25
CA CYS A 268 -19.70 -14.67 10.97
C CYS A 268 -21.08 -14.71 10.29
N GLN A 269 -21.15 -14.35 9.01
CA GLN A 269 -22.39 -14.36 8.21
C GLN A 269 -22.42 -15.55 7.23
N ILE A 270 -21.27 -16.08 6.85
CA ILE A 270 -21.17 -17.26 5.99
C ILE A 270 -21.14 -18.48 6.89
N TYR A 271 -21.89 -19.54 6.54
CA TYR A 271 -21.94 -20.79 7.30
C TYR A 271 -21.36 -22.00 6.54
N ASP A 272 -20.94 -21.79 5.28
CA ASP A 272 -20.36 -22.82 4.42
C ASP A 272 -19.17 -23.53 5.10
N PRO A 273 -19.04 -24.86 4.95
CA PRO A 273 -17.89 -25.60 5.46
C PRO A 273 -16.57 -25.03 4.93
N ILE A 274 -15.57 -24.94 5.80
CA ILE A 274 -14.23 -24.47 5.46
C ILE A 274 -13.47 -25.63 4.82
N PRO A 275 -12.99 -25.48 3.57
CA PRO A 275 -12.18 -26.52 2.94
C PRO A 275 -10.85 -26.65 3.69
N LEU A 276 -10.50 -27.89 4.04
CA LEU A 276 -9.21 -28.23 4.62
C LEU A 276 -8.20 -28.51 3.52
N GLY A 277 -6.95 -28.22 3.81
CA GLY A 277 -5.84 -28.48 2.93
C GLY A 277 -4.66 -29.15 3.65
N GLU A 278 -3.52 -29.17 2.98
CA GLU A 278 -2.28 -29.62 3.59
C GLU A 278 -1.84 -28.65 4.70
N GLY A 279 -1.66 -29.18 5.90
CA GLY A 279 -1.14 -28.43 7.02
C GLY A 279 0.38 -28.45 7.00
N ALA A 280 1.00 -27.34 7.41
CA ALA A 280 2.44 -27.21 7.34
C ALA A 280 3.14 -28.19 8.30
N GLY A 281 3.97 -29.09 7.76
CA GLY A 281 4.70 -30.08 8.55
C GLY A 281 3.87 -31.24 9.11
N VAL A 282 2.56 -31.27 8.83
CA VAL A 282 1.62 -32.30 9.30
C VAL A 282 0.94 -33.05 8.14
N GLY A 283 1.01 -32.53 6.91
CA GLY A 283 0.48 -33.19 5.72
C GLY A 283 -1.04 -33.05 5.59
N TRP A 284 -1.67 -34.02 4.94
CA TRP A 284 -3.13 -34.04 4.73
C TRP A 284 -3.83 -34.74 5.90
N MET A 285 -4.95 -34.18 6.37
CA MET A 285 -5.82 -34.91 7.29
C MET A 285 -6.49 -36.07 6.56
N LYS A 286 -6.49 -37.26 7.19
CA LYS A 286 -7.10 -38.46 6.61
C LYS A 286 -8.60 -38.44 6.86
N GLY A 287 -9.40 -38.51 5.79
CA GLY A 287 -10.85 -38.71 5.85
C GLY A 287 -11.69 -37.49 6.25
N VAL A 288 -11.08 -36.29 6.32
CA VAL A 288 -11.79 -35.03 6.61
C VAL A 288 -11.32 -33.95 5.64
N ASP A 289 -12.22 -33.55 4.73
CA ASP A 289 -11.93 -32.56 3.68
C ASP A 289 -12.44 -31.16 4.03
N SER A 290 -13.30 -31.03 5.04
CA SER A 290 -13.87 -29.76 5.45
C SER A 290 -14.15 -29.68 6.94
N MET A 291 -14.17 -28.46 7.47
CA MET A 291 -14.46 -28.16 8.87
C MET A 291 -15.65 -27.19 8.96
N THR A 292 -16.64 -27.52 9.77
CA THR A 292 -17.77 -26.62 10.05
C THR A 292 -17.45 -25.70 11.23
N MET A 293 -17.95 -24.47 11.17
CA MET A 293 -17.86 -23.51 12.27
C MET A 293 -19.14 -23.58 13.10
N PRO A 294 -19.05 -23.46 14.45
CA PRO A 294 -20.22 -23.35 15.30
C PRO A 294 -21.10 -22.15 14.91
N GLU A 295 -22.42 -22.33 14.98
CA GLU A 295 -23.37 -21.25 14.75
C GLU A 295 -23.19 -20.13 15.79
N GLY A 296 -23.28 -18.88 15.35
CA GLY A 296 -23.03 -17.72 16.21
C GLY A 296 -21.56 -17.39 16.50
N SER A 297 -20.61 -18.07 15.86
CA SER A 297 -19.17 -17.74 16.00
C SER A 297 -18.85 -16.30 15.56
N THR A 298 -17.88 -15.67 16.21
CA THR A 298 -17.36 -14.35 15.82
C THR A 298 -16.23 -14.46 14.80
N LEU A 299 -15.89 -13.37 14.11
CA LEU A 299 -14.72 -13.34 13.22
C LEU A 299 -13.41 -13.62 13.98
N ASP A 300 -13.30 -13.25 15.26
CA ASP A 300 -12.13 -13.61 16.10
C ASP A 300 -12.03 -15.12 16.28
N ASP A 301 -13.16 -15.82 16.44
CA ASP A 301 -13.18 -17.28 16.58
C ASP A 301 -12.83 -17.98 15.27
N LEU A 302 -13.34 -17.47 14.14
CA LEU A 302 -12.93 -17.95 12.81
C LEU A 302 -11.41 -17.83 12.62
N VAL A 303 -10.83 -16.68 12.99
CA VAL A 303 -9.38 -16.46 12.87
C VAL A 303 -8.60 -17.36 13.82
N LYS A 304 -9.05 -17.55 15.07
CA LYS A 304 -8.45 -18.53 16.02
C LYS A 304 -8.43 -19.93 15.42
N THR A 305 -9.54 -20.38 14.85
CA THR A 305 -9.62 -21.72 14.25
C THR A 305 -8.56 -21.92 13.18
N GLY A 306 -8.29 -20.92 12.34
CA GLY A 306 -7.23 -21.00 11.32
C GLY A 306 -5.81 -20.87 11.87
N ILE A 307 -5.63 -20.31 13.06
CA ILE A 307 -4.34 -20.26 13.76
C ILE A 307 -4.05 -21.61 14.45
N ASP A 308 -5.07 -22.20 15.07
CA ASP A 308 -4.94 -23.45 15.82
C ASP A 308 -4.86 -24.66 14.88
N HIS A 309 -5.55 -24.61 13.73
CA HIS A 309 -5.59 -25.67 12.74
C HIS A 309 -4.90 -25.24 11.44
N SER A 310 -3.63 -25.62 11.27
CA SER A 310 -2.83 -25.29 10.07
C SER A 310 -3.48 -25.76 8.76
N HIS A 311 -4.18 -26.91 8.78
CA HIS A 311 -4.94 -27.42 7.63
C HIS A 311 -6.08 -26.49 7.19
N ALA A 312 -6.68 -25.76 8.13
CA ALA A 312 -7.78 -24.85 7.87
C ALA A 312 -7.30 -23.42 7.54
N ALA A 313 -6.06 -23.06 7.85
CA ALA A 313 -5.53 -21.69 7.77
C ALA A 313 -5.83 -21.00 6.42
N VAL A 314 -5.56 -21.69 5.31
CA VAL A 314 -5.80 -21.13 3.97
C VAL A 314 -7.30 -20.95 3.72
N GLY A 315 -8.11 -21.98 4.02
CA GLY A 315 -9.57 -21.93 3.87
C GLY A 315 -10.22 -20.84 4.72
N VAL A 316 -9.77 -20.71 5.97
CA VAL A 316 -10.17 -19.65 6.91
C VAL A 316 -9.83 -18.28 6.34
N LEU A 317 -8.63 -18.07 5.80
CA LEU A 317 -8.25 -16.78 5.22
C LEU A 317 -9.10 -16.42 4.00
N VAL A 318 -9.45 -17.41 3.17
CA VAL A 318 -10.41 -17.22 2.05
C VAL A 318 -11.78 -16.82 2.58
N ARG A 319 -12.29 -17.51 3.60
CA ARG A 319 -13.60 -17.23 4.21
C ARG A 319 -13.61 -15.87 4.86
N LEU A 320 -12.58 -15.53 5.64
CA LEU A 320 -12.40 -14.22 6.27
C LEU A 320 -12.49 -13.08 5.26
N ARG A 321 -11.83 -13.19 4.10
CA ARG A 321 -11.96 -12.19 3.03
C ARG A 321 -13.42 -12.01 2.58
N LYS A 322 -14.15 -13.13 2.39
CA LYS A 322 -15.57 -13.07 1.99
C LYS A 322 -16.43 -12.45 3.11
N GLU A 323 -16.21 -12.83 4.35
CA GLU A 323 -16.90 -12.25 5.51
C GLU A 323 -16.67 -10.73 5.60
N LEU A 324 -15.43 -10.28 5.47
CA LEU A 324 -15.07 -8.86 5.47
C LEU A 324 -15.76 -8.08 4.34
N SER A 325 -16.12 -8.73 3.23
CA SER A 325 -16.89 -8.09 2.15
C SER A 325 -18.38 -7.94 2.45
N LEU A 326 -18.90 -8.69 3.44
CA LEU A 326 -20.28 -8.65 3.90
C LEU A 326 -20.48 -7.72 5.12
N VAL A 327 -19.40 -7.38 5.82
CA VAL A 327 -19.44 -6.43 6.94
C VAL A 327 -19.88 -5.05 6.43
N LYS A 328 -20.95 -4.50 7.04
CA LYS A 328 -21.49 -3.18 6.73
C LYS A 328 -21.49 -2.22 7.92
N ASP A 329 -21.30 -2.74 9.14
CA ASP A 329 -21.37 -1.96 10.38
C ASP A 329 -20.19 -1.00 10.54
N ILE A 330 -19.02 -1.39 10.03
CA ILE A 330 -17.77 -0.62 10.11
C ILE A 330 -17.11 -0.63 8.73
N PRO A 331 -16.58 0.50 8.23
CA PRO A 331 -15.82 0.52 6.99
C PRO A 331 -14.57 -0.34 7.08
N VAL A 332 -14.33 -1.16 6.05
CA VAL A 332 -13.20 -2.07 5.96
C VAL A 332 -12.22 -1.61 4.88
N LEU A 333 -10.94 -1.48 5.23
CA LEU A 333 -9.85 -1.17 4.30
C LEU A 333 -8.89 -2.34 4.17
N ILE A 334 -8.68 -2.84 2.96
CA ILE A 334 -7.61 -3.81 2.64
C ILE A 334 -6.51 -3.05 1.90
N ALA A 335 -5.35 -2.92 2.54
CA ALA A 335 -4.19 -2.19 2.04
C ALA A 335 -2.99 -3.14 1.91
N ILE A 336 -2.48 -3.31 0.69
CA ILE A 336 -1.38 -4.22 0.39
C ILE A 336 -0.30 -3.45 -0.36
N ASP A 337 0.92 -3.44 0.17
CA ASP A 337 2.08 -2.88 -0.52
C ASP A 337 2.85 -3.96 -1.29
N GLN A 338 3.64 -3.54 -2.28
CA GLN A 338 4.47 -4.39 -3.14
C GLN A 338 3.71 -5.39 -4.02
N VAL A 339 2.47 -5.04 -4.41
CA VAL A 339 1.60 -5.85 -5.29
C VAL A 339 2.21 -6.14 -6.67
N ARG A 340 3.21 -5.36 -7.12
CA ARG A 340 3.87 -5.60 -8.42
C ARG A 340 4.52 -6.99 -8.50
N ASN A 341 5.04 -7.53 -7.41
CA ASN A 341 5.58 -8.90 -7.40
C ASN A 341 4.48 -9.97 -7.53
N THR A 342 3.28 -9.65 -7.05
CA THR A 342 2.07 -10.46 -7.17
C THR A 342 1.52 -10.51 -8.61
N LEU A 343 1.81 -9.49 -9.44
CA LEU A 343 1.24 -9.34 -10.79
C LEU A 343 2.18 -9.74 -11.95
N ARG A 344 3.50 -9.85 -11.72
CA ARG A 344 4.51 -9.95 -12.82
C ARG A 344 4.86 -11.37 -13.27
N PHE A 345 4.41 -12.43 -12.60
CA PHE A 345 4.79 -13.79 -12.95
C PHE A 345 3.66 -14.59 -13.60
N PRO A 346 3.71 -14.86 -14.92
CA PRO A 346 2.94 -15.93 -15.54
C PRO A 346 3.64 -17.31 -15.47
N PHE A 347 4.86 -17.41 -14.92
CA PHE A 347 5.68 -18.62 -15.03
C PHE A 347 5.95 -19.40 -13.73
N TYR A 348 5.45 -18.95 -12.58
CA TYR A 348 5.40 -19.80 -11.39
C TYR A 348 4.07 -19.57 -10.67
N LEU A 349 3.33 -20.67 -10.52
CA LEU A 349 2.30 -20.91 -9.50
C LEU A 349 1.21 -19.84 -9.35
N ALA A 350 0.01 -20.15 -9.84
CA ALA A 350 -1.22 -19.45 -9.45
C ALA A 350 -1.52 -19.69 -7.95
N ILE A 351 -0.92 -18.88 -7.08
CA ILE A 351 -1.16 -18.94 -5.64
C ILE A 351 -2.58 -18.44 -5.36
N ARG A 352 -3.40 -19.25 -4.67
CA ARG A 352 -4.81 -19.00 -4.40
C ARG A 352 -5.03 -17.70 -3.64
N LEU A 353 -4.11 -17.37 -2.72
CA LEU A 353 -4.09 -16.12 -1.96
C LEU A 353 -4.06 -14.89 -2.87
N ILE A 354 -3.31 -14.96 -3.98
CA ILE A 354 -3.17 -13.90 -4.98
C ILE A 354 -4.43 -13.77 -5.84
N PHE A 355 -4.98 -14.89 -6.32
CA PHE A 355 -6.18 -14.88 -7.17
C PHE A 355 -7.41 -14.38 -6.42
N LEU A 356 -7.52 -14.67 -5.13
CA LEU A 356 -8.55 -14.10 -4.27
C LEU A 356 -8.46 -12.57 -4.20
N LEU A 357 -7.26 -12.00 -4.22
CA LEU A 357 -7.08 -10.54 -4.25
C LEU A 357 -7.29 -9.94 -5.66
N ARG A 358 -7.26 -10.76 -6.72
CA ARG A 358 -7.33 -10.32 -8.12
C ARG A 358 -8.74 -10.30 -8.71
N GLN A 359 -9.76 -10.87 -8.07
CA GLN A 359 -11.19 -10.72 -8.44
C GLN A 359 -11.75 -9.31 -8.16
N ILE A 360 -10.90 -8.30 -8.23
CA ILE A 360 -11.13 -6.90 -7.87
C ILE A 360 -10.81 -6.15 -9.17
N ASP A 361 -11.80 -5.58 -9.85
CA ASP A 361 -11.60 -4.81 -11.09
C ASP A 361 -10.70 -3.60 -10.86
N ILE A 362 -9.45 -3.70 -11.33
CA ILE A 362 -8.40 -2.72 -11.09
C ILE A 362 -8.59 -1.49 -11.99
N THR A 363 -8.81 -0.32 -11.39
CA THR A 363 -8.59 0.97 -12.08
C THR A 363 -7.28 1.58 -11.59
N SER A 364 -6.35 1.85 -12.52
CA SER A 364 -5.04 2.44 -12.22
C SER A 364 -5.18 3.95 -11.94
N CYS A 365 -4.49 4.44 -10.91
CA CYS A 365 -4.26 5.87 -10.65
C CYS A 365 -2.76 6.14 -10.71
N GLY A 366 -2.32 6.98 -11.65
CA GLY A 366 -0.91 7.32 -11.83
C GLY A 366 -0.44 8.39 -10.83
N PHE A 367 0.68 8.13 -10.15
CA PHE A 367 1.46 9.14 -9.43
C PHE A 367 2.28 9.97 -10.43
N HIS A 368 2.00 11.27 -10.53
CA HIS A 368 2.90 12.22 -11.17
C HIS A 368 3.78 12.87 -10.09
N SER A 369 5.07 13.01 -10.37
CA SER A 369 6.01 13.74 -9.49
C SER A 369 5.60 15.22 -9.46
N CYS A 370 5.54 15.79 -8.26
CA CYS A 370 5.34 17.23 -8.05
C CYS A 370 6.51 18.04 -8.60
#